data_AF-A0A931P2R1-F1
#
_entry.id   AF-A0A931P2R1-F1
#
_cell.length_a   1.000
_cell.length_b   1.000
_cell.length_c   1.000
_cell.angle_alpha   90.00
_cell.angle_beta   90.00
_cell.angle_gamma   90.00
#
_symmetry.space_group_name_H-M   'P 1'
#
loop_
_entity.id
_entity.type
_entity.pdbx_description
1 polymer ?
#
loop_
_entity_poly.entity_id
_entity_poly.type
_entity_poly.pdbx_seq_one_letter_code
_entity_poly.pdbx_strand_id
1 'polypeptide(L)'
;MRLSFRHKILFMSLVLAPALSITASAQDSAKAKASEKAAGNDPVLLPRKKADTGKAAEDYRRVPQYFGQVNLSEEQRESIYAIREKYAKRQAQLEEELATIRDSVLRESEAVLNKEQRDRLIQLRGQAKSKASAKAKAKTKS
;
A
#
# COMPACT_ATOMS: atom_id res chain seq x y z
N MET A 1 36.78 -29.38 -8.74
CA MET A 1 36.75 -29.59 -10.21
C MET A 1 35.30 -29.43 -10.67
N ARG A 2 34.88 -28.22 -11.03
CA ARG A 2 34.67 -27.77 -12.43
C ARG A 2 33.88 -28.77 -13.28
N LEU A 3 32.54 -28.72 -13.21
CA LEU A 3 31.68 -29.20 -14.30
C LEU A 3 31.62 -28.11 -15.37
N SER A 4 32.25 -28.40 -16.50
CA SER A 4 32.39 -27.54 -17.65
C SER A 4 31.37 -27.89 -18.75
N PHE A 5 30.71 -26.84 -19.25
CA PHE A 5 30.36 -26.53 -20.65
C PHE A 5 29.51 -27.54 -21.44
N ARG A 6 28.24 -27.18 -21.71
CA ARG A 6 27.72 -26.59 -22.98
C ARG A 6 27.90 -27.52 -24.19
N HIS A 7 26.83 -27.78 -24.96
CA HIS A 7 26.77 -27.52 -26.42
C HIS A 7 25.30 -27.58 -26.89
N LYS A 8 24.93 -26.59 -27.70
CA LYS A 8 23.62 -26.32 -28.32
C LYS A 8 23.37 -27.21 -29.55
N ILE A 9 22.17 -27.03 -30.16
CA ILE A 9 21.76 -27.27 -31.58
C ILE A 9 20.90 -28.55 -31.70
N LEU A 10 19.72 -28.65 -32.36
CA LEU A 10 19.09 -27.99 -33.52
C LEU A 10 17.57 -28.33 -33.54
N PHE A 11 16.72 -27.37 -33.91
CA PHE A 11 15.47 -27.46 -34.68
C PHE A 11 14.49 -28.65 -34.53
N MET A 12 13.27 -28.35 -34.08
CA MET A 12 12.06 -28.91 -34.70
C MET A 12 10.91 -27.91 -34.56
N SER A 13 10.74 -27.12 -35.61
CA SER A 13 9.65 -26.20 -35.86
C SER A 13 8.32 -26.93 -36.01
N LEU A 14 7.32 -26.58 -35.21
CA LEU A 14 5.92 -26.76 -35.58
C LEU A 14 5.23 -25.40 -35.56
N VAL A 15 4.97 -24.92 -36.77
CA VAL A 15 4.27 -23.68 -37.09
C VAL A 15 2.80 -23.85 -36.73
N LEU A 16 2.26 -22.95 -35.91
CA LEU A 16 0.81 -22.77 -35.77
C LEU A 16 0.50 -21.27 -35.80
N ALA A 17 0.02 -20.81 -36.95
CA ALA A 17 -0.41 -19.44 -37.19
C ALA A 17 -1.86 -19.22 -36.74
N PRO A 18 -2.16 -18.09 -36.08
CA PRO A 18 -3.48 -17.47 -36.18
C PRO A 18 -3.37 -16.19 -37.01
N ALA A 19 -4.10 -16.16 -38.11
CA ALA A 19 -4.38 -14.96 -38.88
C ALA A 19 -5.24 -13.99 -38.04
N LEU A 20 -4.69 -12.82 -37.70
CA LEU A 20 -5.47 -11.66 -37.28
C LEU A 20 -5.27 -10.55 -38.30
N SER A 21 -6.31 -10.34 -39.11
CA SER A 21 -6.48 -9.17 -39.97
C SER A 21 -6.69 -7.93 -39.08
N ILE A 22 -5.69 -7.05 -39.01
CA ILE A 22 -5.86 -5.70 -38.45
C ILE A 22 -6.03 -4.76 -39.66
N THR A 23 -7.27 -4.33 -39.89
CA THR A 23 -7.58 -3.20 -40.76
C THR A 23 -7.08 -1.92 -40.11
N ALA A 24 -6.03 -1.35 -40.70
CA ALA A 24 -5.56 -0.02 -40.42
C ALA A 24 -6.65 1.00 -40.81
N SER A 25 -7.25 1.65 -39.82
CA SER A 25 -8.07 2.85 -40.01
C SER A 25 -7.30 4.02 -39.42
N ALA A 26 -6.63 4.77 -40.29
CA ALA A 26 -6.11 6.10 -39.98
C ALA A 26 -7.22 7.12 -40.28
N GLN A 27 -7.68 7.86 -39.27
CA GLN A 27 -8.37 9.15 -39.35
C GLN A 27 -8.33 9.75 -37.93
N ASP A 28 -7.43 10.68 -37.64
CA ASP A 28 -7.50 12.13 -37.89
C ASP A 28 -8.25 12.90 -36.78
N SER A 29 -7.44 13.68 -36.04
CA SER A 29 -7.69 14.95 -35.37
C SER A 29 -9.07 15.27 -34.77
N ALA A 30 -9.14 15.33 -33.43
CA ALA A 30 -9.67 16.51 -32.71
C ALA A 30 -9.56 16.39 -31.17
N LYS A 31 -8.77 17.31 -30.58
CA LYS A 31 -9.16 18.17 -29.44
C LYS A 31 -9.56 17.48 -28.12
N ALA A 32 -8.59 17.34 -27.21
CA ALA A 32 -8.85 17.49 -25.78
C ALA A 32 -7.62 18.06 -25.05
N LYS A 33 -7.89 19.09 -24.25
CA LYS A 33 -6.94 19.95 -23.56
C LYS A 33 -6.06 19.17 -22.58
N ALA A 34 -4.77 19.46 -22.61
CA ALA A 34 -3.85 19.20 -21.52
C ALA A 34 -4.31 19.96 -20.25
N SER A 35 -4.72 19.23 -19.23
CA SER A 35 -4.56 19.63 -17.83
C SER A 35 -4.08 18.41 -17.05
N GLU A 36 -2.81 18.10 -17.22
CA GLU A 36 -2.12 17.08 -16.43
C GLU A 36 -1.84 17.67 -15.04
N LYS A 37 -2.84 17.57 -14.16
CA LYS A 37 -2.65 17.74 -12.73
C LYS A 37 -1.99 16.46 -12.24
N ALA A 38 -0.67 16.50 -12.15
CA ALA A 38 0.18 15.48 -11.55
C ALA A 38 -0.48 14.93 -10.28
N ALA A 39 -0.94 13.69 -10.35
CA ALA A 39 -1.26 12.89 -9.19
C ALA A 39 0.07 12.61 -8.50
N GLY A 40 0.33 13.38 -7.44
CA GLY A 40 1.40 13.09 -6.50
C GLY A 40 1.18 11.69 -5.93
N ASN A 41 2.01 10.75 -6.38
CA ASN A 41 2.28 9.51 -5.66
C ASN A 41 3.14 9.86 -4.44
N ASP A 42 2.56 10.60 -3.50
CA ASP A 42 3.04 10.60 -2.13
C ASP A 42 2.52 9.30 -1.50
N PRO A 43 3.38 8.41 -0.96
CA PRO A 43 2.89 7.36 -0.11
C PRO A 43 2.27 8.05 1.12
N VAL A 44 0.95 8.18 1.11
CA VAL A 44 0.16 8.58 2.27
C VAL A 44 0.37 7.52 3.33
N LEU A 45 1.39 7.71 4.15
CA LEU A 45 1.48 7.13 5.49
C LEU A 45 0.27 7.67 6.25
N LEU A 46 -0.86 6.96 6.14
CA LEU A 46 -1.99 7.17 7.04
C LEU A 46 -1.44 7.15 8.47
N PRO A 47 -1.72 8.16 9.31
CA PRO A 47 -1.35 8.10 10.70
C PRO A 47 -2.15 6.97 11.33
N ARG A 48 -1.56 5.77 11.43
CA ARG A 48 -2.15 4.67 12.20
C ARG A 48 -2.00 5.05 13.67
N LYS A 49 -3.08 5.63 14.21
CA LYS A 49 -3.23 5.94 15.62
C LYS A 49 -2.88 4.67 16.40
N LYS A 50 -1.86 4.74 17.25
CA LYS A 50 -1.48 3.63 18.11
C LYS A 50 -2.71 3.19 18.90
N ALA A 51 -2.99 1.88 18.86
CA ALA A 51 -4.09 1.28 19.60
C ALA A 51 -3.87 1.54 21.09
N ASP A 52 -4.73 2.39 21.65
CA ASP A 52 -4.89 2.57 23.08
C ASP A 52 -5.61 1.31 23.60
N THR A 53 -4.90 0.50 24.39
CA THR A 53 -5.26 -0.88 24.73
C THR A 53 -6.41 -1.01 25.73
N GLY A 54 -7.16 0.07 26.00
CA GLY A 54 -8.32 0.07 26.91
C GLY A 54 -9.70 0.00 26.24
N LYS A 55 -9.81 0.15 24.91
CA LYS A 55 -11.11 0.29 24.21
C LYS A 55 -11.46 -0.80 23.20
N ALA A 56 -10.70 -1.89 23.17
CA ALA A 56 -10.86 -2.91 22.14
C ALA A 56 -12.24 -3.60 22.16
N ALA A 57 -12.87 -3.77 23.33
CA ALA A 57 -14.16 -4.47 23.44
C ALA A 57 -15.36 -3.63 22.95
N GLU A 58 -15.31 -2.30 23.05
CA GLU A 58 -16.42 -1.43 22.62
C GLU A 58 -16.48 -1.20 21.11
N ASP A 59 -15.36 -1.38 20.40
CA ASP A 59 -15.27 -1.02 18.97
C ASP A 59 -16.02 -2.03 18.06
N TYR A 60 -16.22 -3.27 18.53
CA TYR A 60 -16.91 -4.31 17.77
C TYR A 60 -18.43 -4.18 17.81
N ARG A 61 -18.99 -3.41 18.77
CA ARG A 61 -20.43 -3.08 18.84
C ARG A 61 -20.83 -1.92 17.94
N ARG A 62 -19.96 -1.48 17.05
CA ARG A 62 -20.32 -0.53 15.98
C ARG A 62 -20.71 -1.30 14.73
N VAL A 63 -21.67 -0.78 13.98
CA VAL A 63 -21.88 -1.26 12.60
C VAL A 63 -20.82 -0.63 11.69
N PRO A 64 -20.44 -1.30 10.58
CA PRO A 64 -19.56 -0.71 9.58
C PRO A 64 -20.10 0.61 9.02
N GLN A 65 -19.23 1.38 8.38
CA GLN A 65 -19.62 2.66 7.79
C GLN A 65 -20.78 2.48 6.80
N TYR A 66 -21.76 3.39 6.85
CA TYR A 66 -23.00 3.38 6.03
C TYR A 66 -24.01 2.26 6.32
N PHE A 67 -23.65 1.20 7.05
CA PHE A 67 -24.59 0.12 7.40
C PHE A 67 -25.73 0.61 8.31
N GLY A 68 -25.51 1.69 9.06
CA GLY A 68 -26.59 2.34 9.83
C GLY A 68 -27.66 3.01 8.96
N GLN A 69 -27.43 3.19 7.65
CA GLN A 69 -28.35 3.90 6.75
C GLN A 69 -29.34 2.97 6.03
N VAL A 70 -29.19 1.65 6.17
CA VAL A 70 -30.00 0.65 5.43
C VAL A 70 -31.10 0.01 6.29
N ASN A 71 -31.52 0.66 7.38
CA ASN A 71 -32.60 0.20 8.26
C ASN A 71 -32.42 -1.25 8.75
N LEU A 72 -31.27 -1.56 9.35
CA LEU A 72 -30.98 -2.90 9.88
C LEU A 72 -31.91 -3.28 11.03
N SER A 73 -32.42 -4.51 11.00
CA SER A 73 -33.10 -5.13 12.15
C SER A 73 -32.13 -5.37 13.31
N GLU A 74 -32.67 -5.61 14.51
CA GLU A 74 -31.89 -5.96 15.71
C GLU A 74 -31.03 -7.22 15.44
N GLU A 75 -31.65 -8.27 14.89
CA GLU A 75 -31.00 -9.54 14.57
C GLU A 75 -29.86 -9.39 13.55
N GLN A 76 -30.05 -8.53 12.54
CA GLN A 76 -29.01 -8.23 11.57
C GLN A 76 -27.83 -7.49 12.22
N ARG A 77 -28.08 -6.55 13.14
CA ARG A 77 -27.03 -5.85 13.88
C ARG A 77 -26.23 -6.81 14.75
N GLU A 78 -26.89 -7.67 15.52
CA GLU A 78 -26.23 -8.68 16.35
C GLU A 78 -25.37 -9.63 15.50
N SER A 79 -25.88 -10.06 14.34
CA SER A 79 -25.12 -10.89 13.40
C SER A 79 -23.87 -10.16 12.88
N ILE A 80 -23.98 -8.87 12.56
CA ILE A 80 -22.85 -8.05 12.14
C ILE A 80 -21.81 -7.93 13.26
N TYR A 81 -22.23 -7.72 14.52
CA TYR A 81 -21.31 -7.65 15.65
C TYR A 81 -20.56 -8.97 15.85
N ALA A 82 -21.26 -10.11 15.82
CA ALA A 82 -20.65 -11.43 15.93
C ALA A 82 -19.62 -11.70 14.82
N ILE A 83 -19.93 -11.30 13.58
CA ILE A 83 -18.99 -11.40 12.46
C ILE A 83 -17.75 -10.55 12.73
N ARG A 84 -17.92 -9.30 13.16
CA ARG A 84 -16.79 -8.40 13.44
C ARG A 84 -15.90 -8.96 14.55
N GLU A 85 -16.49 -9.46 15.63
CA GLU A 85 -15.76 -10.07 16.74
C GLU A 85 -14.98 -11.31 16.29
N LYS A 86 -15.61 -12.18 15.48
CA LYS A 86 -14.95 -13.38 14.93
C LYS A 86 -13.65 -13.06 14.18
N TYR A 87 -13.63 -11.97 13.41
CA TYR A 87 -12.46 -11.60 12.60
C TYR A 87 -11.50 -10.63 13.29
N ALA A 88 -11.89 -10.02 14.40
CA ALA A 88 -11.10 -9.06 15.16
C ALA A 88 -9.68 -9.54 15.47
N LYS A 89 -9.57 -10.72 16.08
CA LYS A 89 -8.27 -11.30 16.47
C LYS A 89 -7.38 -11.54 15.26
N ARG A 90 -7.93 -12.05 14.16
CA ARG A 90 -7.17 -12.33 12.94
C ARG A 90 -6.72 -11.04 12.25
N GLN A 91 -7.57 -10.01 12.25
CA GLN A 91 -7.19 -8.69 11.74
C GLN A 91 -6.01 -8.13 12.56
N ALA A 92 -6.11 -8.08 13.88
CA ALA A 92 -5.02 -7.58 14.73
C ALA A 92 -3.68 -8.29 14.48
N GLN A 93 -3.70 -9.63 14.34
CA GLN A 93 -2.52 -10.42 14.00
C GLN A 93 -1.92 -10.04 12.64
N LEU A 94 -2.76 -9.96 11.59
CA LEU A 94 -2.30 -9.59 10.25
C LEU A 94 -1.74 -8.16 10.22
N GLU A 95 -2.32 -7.25 11.02
CA GLU A 95 -1.82 -5.89 11.13
C GLU A 95 -0.45 -5.79 11.79
N GLU A 96 -0.18 -6.65 12.78
CA GLU A 96 1.12 -6.78 13.45
C GLU A 96 2.16 -7.45 12.53
N GLU A 97 1.77 -8.51 11.82
CA GLU A 97 2.61 -9.16 10.80
C GLU A 97 3.00 -8.14 9.72
N LEU A 98 2.06 -7.34 9.22
CA LEU A 98 2.33 -6.28 8.24
C LEU A 98 3.26 -5.20 8.79
N ALA A 99 3.11 -4.81 10.05
CA ALA A 99 4.01 -3.83 10.68
C ALA A 99 5.44 -4.38 10.74
N THR A 100 5.60 -5.62 11.19
CA THR A 100 6.89 -6.33 11.27
C THR A 100 7.55 -6.45 9.89
N ILE A 101 6.78 -6.81 8.86
CA ILE A 101 7.30 -6.92 7.48
C ILE A 101 7.74 -5.54 6.97
N ARG A 102 6.95 -4.49 7.19
CA ARG A 102 7.32 -3.12 6.78
C ARG A 102 8.61 -2.65 7.42
N ASP A 103 8.77 -2.90 8.72
CA ASP A 103 9.99 -2.57 9.45
C ASP A 103 11.20 -3.37 8.93
N SER A 104 10.99 -4.65 8.62
CA SER A 104 12.03 -5.51 8.05
C SER A 104 12.46 -5.03 6.66
N VAL A 105 11.51 -4.74 5.77
CA VAL A 105 11.76 -4.17 4.43
C VAL A 105 12.55 -2.87 4.54
N LEU A 106 12.16 -1.98 5.46
CA LEU A 106 12.88 -0.72 5.67
C LEU A 106 14.32 -0.97 6.14
N ARG A 107 14.51 -1.85 7.12
CA ARG A 107 15.83 -2.18 7.66
C ARG A 107 16.74 -2.81 6.60
N GLU A 108 16.22 -3.75 5.82
CA GLU A 108 16.96 -4.40 4.74
C GLU A 108 17.30 -3.42 3.61
N SER A 109 16.37 -2.51 3.30
CA SER A 109 16.61 -1.42 2.34
C SER A 109 17.71 -0.46 2.83
N GLU A 110 17.79 -0.19 4.13
CA GLU A 110 18.87 0.61 4.70
C GLU A 110 20.21 -0.14 4.76
N ALA A 111 20.18 -1.47 4.85
CA ALA A 111 21.38 -2.30 4.93
C ALA A 111 22.20 -2.31 3.62
N VAL A 112 21.56 -2.08 2.48
CA VAL A 112 22.25 -1.98 1.17
C VAL A 112 22.89 -0.62 0.92
N LEU A 113 22.64 0.38 1.78
CA LEU A 113 23.19 1.71 1.64
C LEU A 113 24.64 1.78 2.15
N ASN A 114 25.49 2.52 1.43
CA ASN A 114 26.83 2.83 1.90
C ASN A 114 26.78 3.83 3.09
N LYS A 115 27.92 4.06 3.74
CA LYS A 115 28.00 4.92 4.93
C LYS A 115 27.51 6.35 4.65
N GLU A 116 27.95 6.96 3.55
CA GLU A 116 27.59 8.34 3.20
C GLU A 116 26.08 8.49 2.94
N GLN A 117 25.49 7.51 2.24
CA GLN A 117 24.04 7.46 1.98
C GLN A 117 23.24 7.31 3.28
N ARG A 118 23.69 6.46 4.21
CA ARG A 118 23.05 6.32 5.53
C ARG A 118 23.16 7.59 6.36
N ASP A 119 24.33 8.21 6.41
CA ASP A 119 24.54 9.47 7.12
C ASP A 119 23.62 10.57 6.56
N ARG A 120 23.50 10.65 5.24
CA ARG A 120 22.57 11.59 4.58
C ARG A 120 21.11 11.30 4.93
N LEU A 121 20.71 10.03 4.94
CA LEU A 121 19.36 9.62 5.28
C LEU A 121 18.99 9.97 6.74
N ILE A 122 19.93 9.83 7.68
CA ILE A 122 19.76 10.28 9.08
C ILE A 122 19.55 11.80 9.15
N GLN A 123 20.36 12.57 8.43
CA GLN A 123 20.21 14.03 8.36
C GLN A 123 18.84 14.45 7.84
N LEU A 124 18.39 13.82 6.75
CA LEU A 124 17.08 14.10 6.15
C LEU A 124 15.93 13.80 7.12
N ARG A 125 16.00 12.67 7.85
CA ARG A 125 15.02 12.33 8.90
C ARG A 125 14.99 13.36 10.02
N GLY A 126 16.15 13.83 10.47
CA GLY A 126 16.26 14.89 11.48
C GLY A 126 15.60 16.20 11.04
N GLN A 127 15.88 16.63 9.80
CA GLN A 127 15.29 17.84 9.22
C GLN A 127 13.77 17.73 9.04
N ALA A 128 13.27 16.56 8.62
CA ALA A 128 11.83 16.35 8.51
C ALA A 128 11.13 16.46 9.87
N LYS A 129 11.72 15.88 10.93
CA LYS A 129 11.18 15.95 12.29
C LYS A 129 11.16 17.38 12.83
N SER A 130 12.23 18.16 12.61
CA SER A 130 12.27 19.56 13.04
C SER A 130 11.23 20.41 12.31
N LYS A 131 11.10 20.26 10.99
CA LYS A 131 10.07 20.95 10.18
C LYS A 131 8.66 20.60 10.63
N ALA A 132 8.38 19.32 10.91
CA ALA A 132 7.08 18.89 11.42
C ALA A 132 6.75 19.53 12.78
N SER A 133 7.73 19.60 13.68
CA SER A 133 7.54 20.24 15.00
C SER A 133 7.32 21.75 14.90
N ALA A 134 7.99 22.43 13.97
CA ALA A 134 7.83 23.86 13.74
C ALA A 134 6.44 24.18 13.17
N LYS A 135 5.97 23.37 12.20
CA LYS A 135 4.63 23.51 11.63
C LYS A 135 3.53 23.25 12.68
N ALA A 136 3.73 22.28 13.56
CA ALA A 136 2.80 22.01 14.66
C ALA A 136 2.71 23.22 15.61
N LYS A 137 3.85 23.81 16.02
CA LYS A 137 3.89 25.00 16.89
C LYS A 137 3.26 26.25 16.26
N ALA A 138 3.45 26.44 14.95
CA ALA A 138 2.84 27.56 14.23
C ALA A 138 1.31 27.44 14.13
N LYS A 139 0.78 26.22 13.97
CA LYS A 139 -0.67 25.97 13.88
C LYS A 139 -1.40 26.14 15.22
N THR A 140 -0.71 26.01 16.35
CA THR A 140 -1.31 26.19 17.69
C THR A 140 -1.28 27.64 18.18
N LYS A 141 -0.55 28.53 17.50
CA LYS A 141 -0.40 29.96 17.87
C LYS A 141 -1.19 30.92 16.95
N SER A 142 -1.99 30.38 16.04
CA SER A 142 -2.96 31.08 15.19
C SER A 142 -4.35 30.60 15.51
#